data_AF-A0A914P020-F1
#
_entry.id   AF-A0A914P020-F1
#
_cell.length_a   1.000
_cell.length_b   1.000
_cell.length_c   1.000
_cell.angle_alpha   90.00
_cell.angle_beta   90.00
_cell.angle_gamma   90.00
#
_symmetry.space_group_name_H-M   'P 1'
#
loop_
_entity.id
_entity.type
_entity.pdbx_description
1 polymer ?
#
loop_
_entity_poly.entity_id
_entity_poly.type
_entity_poly.pdbx_seq_one_letter_code
_entity_poly.pdbx_strand_id
1 'polypeptide(L)'
;MEAIAEHDFNATEGDELNFKRGQTLKILNKDEDPHWYKAEIGGIEGLIPSNYIRMMEHSWYLGNISRSDSETLLLKPGNPDGAFLVRRSESSPGEFSISVRYDNAVQHFKVLRDTKLGLYYLWAKKFNSLNELINYHRFYFEYN
;
A
#
# COMPACT_ATOMS: atom_id res chain seq x y z
N MET A 1 0.08 0.79 -2.77
CA MET A 1 -1.36 0.48 -2.97
C MET A 1 -1.55 0.04 -4.40
N GLU A 2 -2.61 -0.70 -4.73
CA GLU A 2 -2.88 -1.14 -6.10
C GLU A 2 -3.99 -0.29 -6.74
N ALA A 3 -3.99 -0.21 -8.06
CA ALA A 3 -5.04 0.35 -8.89
C ALA A 3 -5.28 -0.54 -10.10
N ILE A 4 -6.46 -0.45 -10.70
CA ILE A 4 -6.77 -1.14 -11.96
C ILE A 4 -6.90 -0.11 -13.10
N ALA A 5 -6.28 -0.41 -14.24
CA ALA A 5 -6.45 0.38 -15.45
C ALA A 5 -7.88 0.26 -15.98
N GLU A 6 -8.58 1.39 -16.12
CA GLU A 6 -9.91 1.43 -16.73
C GLU A 6 -9.84 1.68 -18.25
N HIS A 7 -8.69 2.17 -18.72
CA HIS A 7 -8.39 2.48 -20.11
C HIS A 7 -6.97 1.99 -20.49
N ASP A 8 -6.72 1.89 -21.80
CA ASP A 8 -5.36 1.73 -22.34
C ASP A 8 -4.62 3.06 -22.29
N PHE A 9 -3.32 3.02 -22.04
CA PHE A 9 -2.46 4.21 -22.13
C PHE A 9 -1.15 3.84 -22.82
N ASN A 10 -0.82 4.60 -23.87
CA ASN A 10 0.47 4.50 -24.56
C ASN A 10 1.29 5.73 -24.16
N ALA A 11 2.45 5.49 -23.57
CA ALA A 11 3.39 6.53 -23.15
C ALA A 11 3.83 7.35 -24.37
N THR A 12 3.79 8.66 -24.20
CA THR A 12 4.26 9.68 -25.14
C THR A 12 5.58 10.30 -24.71
N GLU A 13 5.89 10.26 -23.40
CA GLU A 13 7.13 10.76 -22.82
C GLU A 13 7.98 9.61 -22.22
N GLY A 14 9.28 9.88 -22.00
CA GLY A 14 10.25 8.84 -21.61
C GLY A 14 10.15 8.38 -20.15
N ASP A 15 9.47 9.14 -19.30
CA ASP A 15 9.22 8.87 -17.89
C ASP A 15 7.82 8.31 -17.62
N GLU A 16 6.99 8.19 -18.66
CA GLU A 16 5.64 7.62 -18.60
C GLU A 16 5.64 6.10 -18.74
N LEU A 17 4.62 5.47 -18.16
CA LEU A 17 4.49 4.02 -18.13
C LEU A 17 3.32 3.52 -18.98
N ASN A 18 3.60 2.63 -19.93
CA ASN A 18 2.60 1.99 -20.78
C ASN A 18 1.77 0.96 -20.00
N PHE A 19 0.46 0.93 -20.22
CA PHE A 19 -0.40 -0.11 -19.65
C PHE A 19 -1.66 -0.38 -20.48
N LYS A 20 -2.26 -1.54 -20.23
CA LYS A 20 -3.51 -1.97 -20.87
C LYS A 20 -4.67 -1.96 -19.89
N ARG A 21 -5.87 -1.70 -20.40
CA ARG A 21 -7.12 -1.81 -19.63
C ARG A 21 -7.19 -3.17 -18.94
N GLY A 22 -7.56 -3.15 -17.66
CA GLY A 22 -7.64 -4.32 -16.79
C GLY A 22 -6.33 -4.70 -16.11
N GLN A 23 -5.20 -4.07 -16.45
CA GLN A 23 -3.93 -4.33 -15.80
C GLN A 23 -3.91 -3.74 -14.38
N THR A 24 -3.35 -4.50 -13.43
CA THR A 24 -3.10 -4.02 -12.07
C THR A 24 -1.80 -3.23 -12.05
N LEU A 25 -1.87 -2.00 -11.54
CA LEU A 25 -0.72 -1.12 -11.35
C LEU A 25 -0.44 -0.96 -9.87
N LYS A 26 0.84 -0.91 -9.53
CA LYS A 26 1.28 -0.63 -8.17
C LYS A 26 1.56 0.86 -8.03
N ILE A 27 0.73 1.57 -7.27
CA ILE A 27 0.86 3.01 -7.04
C ILE A 27 1.89 3.25 -5.93
N LEU A 28 2.96 3.97 -6.29
CA LEU A 28 4.07 4.35 -5.43
C LEU A 28 3.86 5.72 -4.80
N ASN A 29 3.43 6.71 -5.59
CA ASN A 29 3.13 8.06 -5.11
C ASN A 29 1.95 8.66 -5.89
N LYS A 30 1.04 9.32 -5.17
CA LYS A 30 -0.14 9.99 -5.70
C LYS A 30 -0.40 11.37 -5.06
N ASP A 31 0.54 11.83 -4.23
CA ASP A 31 0.37 13.05 -3.42
C ASP A 31 1.14 14.23 -4.00
N GLU A 32 2.07 14.00 -4.93
CA GLU A 32 2.86 15.06 -5.56
C GLU A 32 2.08 15.80 -6.66
N ASP A 33 1.42 15.07 -7.56
CA ASP A 33 0.60 15.63 -8.63
C ASP A 33 -0.78 14.92 -8.67
N PRO A 34 -1.90 15.68 -8.73
CA PRO A 34 -3.24 15.11 -8.76
C PRO A 34 -3.61 14.43 -10.10
N HIS A 35 -2.96 14.80 -11.20
CA HIS A 35 -3.18 14.26 -12.54
C HIS A 35 -2.21 13.15 -12.90
N TRP A 36 -1.01 13.14 -12.32
CA TRP A 36 0.04 12.16 -12.63
C TRP A 36 0.52 11.42 -11.39
N TYR A 37 0.31 10.12 -11.37
CA TYR A 37 0.76 9.27 -10.28
C TYR A 37 2.03 8.52 -10.69
N LYS A 38 2.92 8.33 -9.73
CA LYS A 38 4.06 7.42 -9.90
C LYS A 38 3.62 5.99 -9.62
N ALA A 39 3.81 5.12 -10.59
CA ALA A 39 3.43 3.71 -10.52
C ALA A 39 4.57 2.77 -10.93
N GLU A 40 4.37 1.48 -10.67
CA GLU A 40 5.28 0.40 -11.06
C GLU A 40 4.49 -0.75 -11.71
N ILE A 41 5.03 -1.29 -12.80
CA ILE A 41 4.59 -2.55 -13.42
C ILE A 41 5.81 -3.42 -13.70
N GLY A 42 5.86 -4.61 -13.10
CA GLY A 42 6.94 -5.57 -13.33
C GLY A 42 8.34 -5.03 -12.99
N GLY A 43 8.45 -4.19 -11.95
CA GLY A 43 9.70 -3.55 -11.53
C GLY A 43 10.07 -2.29 -12.31
N ILE A 44 9.33 -1.93 -13.37
CA ILE A 44 9.54 -0.69 -14.12
C ILE A 44 8.69 0.40 -13.49
N GLU A 45 9.30 1.52 -13.11
CA GLU A 45 8.60 2.70 -12.56
C GLU A 45 8.37 3.76 -13.63
N GLY A 46 7.26 4.49 -13.55
CA GLY A 46 6.98 5.64 -14.40
C GLY A 46 5.70 6.37 -14.00
N LEU A 47 5.41 7.47 -14.70
CA LEU A 47 4.21 8.27 -14.50
C LEU A 47 3.01 7.67 -15.25
N ILE A 48 1.84 7.75 -14.64
CA ILE A 48 0.56 7.35 -15.22
C ILE A 48 -0.50 8.43 -14.98
N PRO A 49 -1.46 8.62 -15.91
CA PRO A 49 -2.55 9.56 -15.70
C PRO A 49 -3.56 9.01 -14.70
N SER A 50 -3.88 9.80 -13.68
CA SER A 50 -4.75 9.39 -12.56
C SER A 50 -6.19 9.11 -12.99
N ASN A 51 -6.68 9.77 -14.04
CA ASN A 51 -8.01 9.57 -14.59
C ASN A 51 -8.16 8.31 -15.49
N TYR A 52 -7.09 7.53 -15.69
CA TYR A 52 -7.12 6.28 -16.45
C TYR A 52 -7.23 5.04 -15.57
N ILE A 53 -7.22 5.24 -14.25
CA ILE A 53 -7.16 4.17 -13.28
C ILE A 53 -8.25 4.34 -12.22
N ARG A 54 -8.59 3.24 -11.57
CA ARG A 54 -9.37 3.24 -10.34
C ARG A 54 -8.55 2.64 -9.21
N MET A 55 -8.37 3.41 -8.15
CA MET A 55 -7.69 2.94 -6.94
C MET A 55 -8.44 1.75 -6.34
N MET A 56 -7.71 0.70 -5.98
CA MET A 56 -8.28 -0.41 -5.21
C MET A 56 -8.31 0.01 -3.74
N GLU A 57 -9.46 0.51 -3.31
CA GLU A 57 -9.66 0.91 -1.92
C GLU A 57 -9.79 -0.32 -1.02
N HIS A 58 -9.18 -0.22 0.17
CA HIS A 58 -9.26 -1.24 1.19
C HIS A 58 -9.64 -0.60 2.51
N SER A 59 -10.62 -1.19 3.21
CA SER A 59 -11.09 -0.69 4.52
C SER A 59 -9.98 -0.66 5.58
N TRP A 60 -8.94 -1.47 5.41
CA TRP A 60 -7.77 -1.49 6.29
C TRP A 60 -6.75 -0.39 5.98
N TYR A 61 -6.84 0.30 4.84
CA TYR A 61 -5.91 1.39 4.50
C TYR A 61 -6.55 2.74 4.80
N LEU A 62 -6.03 3.44 5.81
CA LEU A 62 -6.55 4.74 6.24
C LEU A 62 -5.73 5.93 5.71
N GLY A 63 -4.77 5.68 4.83
CA GLY A 63 -4.01 6.76 4.19
C GLY A 63 -3.12 7.53 5.18
N ASN A 64 -3.23 8.85 5.15
CA ASN A 64 -2.39 9.75 5.94
C ASN A 64 -2.99 9.99 7.33
N ILE A 65 -2.86 9.00 8.21
CA ILE A 65 -3.16 9.15 9.65
C ILE A 65 -1.88 9.02 10.46
N SER A 66 -1.80 9.75 11.57
CA SER A 66 -0.62 9.73 12.43
C SER A 66 -0.49 8.40 13.18
N ARG A 67 0.69 8.15 13.75
CA ARG A 67 0.89 7.04 14.68
C ARG A 67 -0.07 7.14 15.86
N SER A 68 -0.17 8.32 16.46
CA SER A 68 -1.06 8.59 17.61
C SER A 68 -2.53 8.38 17.26
N ASP A 69 -2.98 8.83 16.09
CA ASP A 69 -4.35 8.59 15.62
C ASP A 69 -4.60 7.10 15.42
N SER A 70 -3.62 6.36 14.88
CA SER A 70 -3.76 4.90 14.74
C SER A 70 -3.89 4.18 16.08
N GLU A 71 -3.15 4.62 17.10
CA GLU A 71 -3.26 4.09 18.47
C GLU A 71 -4.65 4.37 19.04
N THR A 72 -5.10 5.63 18.93
CA THR A 72 -6.42 6.07 19.38
C THR A 72 -7.54 5.27 18.73
N LEU A 73 -7.46 5.02 17.41
CA LEU A 73 -8.47 4.25 16.67
C LEU A 73 -8.50 2.78 17.07
N LEU A 74 -7.33 2.15 17.20
CA LEU A 74 -7.20 0.72 17.50
C LEU A 74 -7.52 0.40 18.97
N LEU A 75 -7.21 1.30 19.90
CA LEU A 75 -7.47 1.09 21.33
C LEU A 75 -8.93 1.32 21.74
N LYS A 76 -9.80 1.79 20.83
CA LYS A 76 -11.24 1.94 21.11
C LYS A 76 -11.85 0.64 21.66
N PRO A 77 -12.73 0.73 22.68
CA PRO A 77 -13.46 -0.42 23.19
C PRO A 77 -14.20 -1.17 22.08
N GLY A 78 -14.14 -2.50 22.11
CA GLY A 78 -14.77 -3.37 21.11
C GLY A 78 -13.87 -3.84 19.98
N ASN A 79 -12.71 -3.22 19.76
CA ASN A 79 -11.71 -3.77 18.84
C ASN A 79 -11.03 -5.01 19.45
N PRO A 80 -11.03 -6.16 18.76
CA PRO A 80 -10.34 -7.36 19.24
C PRO A 80 -8.82 -7.25 19.06
N ASP A 81 -8.08 -8.13 19.74
CA ASP A 81 -6.67 -8.36 19.41
C ASP A 81 -6.54 -8.83 17.95
N GLY A 82 -5.48 -8.37 17.29
CA GLY A 82 -5.29 -8.54 15.85
C GLY A 82 -6.00 -7.49 14.99
N ALA A 83 -6.86 -6.63 15.57
CA ALA A 83 -7.36 -5.47 14.84
C ALA A 83 -6.18 -4.63 14.33
N PHE A 84 -6.22 -4.23 13.06
CA PHE A 84 -5.10 -3.54 12.44
C PHE A 84 -5.57 -2.52 11.42
N LEU A 85 -4.64 -1.65 11.05
CA LEU A 85 -4.76 -0.73 9.94
C LEU A 85 -3.40 -0.51 9.28
N VAL A 86 -3.44 -0.04 8.05
CA VAL A 86 -2.27 0.38 7.27
C VAL A 86 -2.37 1.88 7.03
N ARG A 87 -1.26 2.56 7.24
CA ARG A 87 -1.14 4.01 7.10
C ARG A 87 0.16 4.37 6.40
N ARG A 88 0.27 5.62 5.94
CA ARG A 88 1.55 6.18 5.50
C ARG A 88 2.52 6.28 6.68
N SER A 89 3.80 6.11 6.39
CA SER A 89 4.87 6.27 7.37
C SER A 89 5.19 7.75 7.56
N GLU A 90 5.03 8.26 8.78
CA GLU A 90 5.40 9.64 9.13
C GLU A 90 6.91 9.86 9.09
N SER A 91 7.69 8.83 9.46
CA SER A 91 9.15 8.92 9.51
C SER A 91 9.81 8.65 8.15
N SER A 92 9.05 8.21 7.14
CA SER A 92 9.59 7.86 5.83
C SER A 92 8.56 8.13 4.73
N PRO A 93 8.58 9.33 4.13
CA PRO A 93 7.65 9.69 3.06
C PRO A 93 7.64 8.67 1.93
N GLY A 94 6.44 8.30 1.46
CA GLY A 94 6.24 7.31 0.41
C GLY A 94 6.22 5.85 0.88
N GLU A 95 6.52 5.58 2.15
CA GLU A 95 6.49 4.22 2.72
C GLU A 95 5.23 3.99 3.59
N PHE A 96 5.00 2.73 3.94
CA PHE A 96 3.83 2.30 4.70
C PHE A 96 4.21 1.80 6.10
N SER A 97 3.28 1.94 7.04
CA SER A 97 3.33 1.30 8.35
C SER A 97 2.05 0.52 8.59
N ILE A 98 2.17 -0.64 9.25
CA ILE A 98 1.07 -1.45 9.74
C ILE A 98 0.99 -1.26 11.25
N SER A 99 -0.14 -0.81 11.75
CA SER A 99 -0.42 -0.71 13.19
C SER A 99 -1.35 -1.86 13.57
N VAL A 100 -1.00 -2.63 14.61
CA VAL A 100 -1.76 -3.82 15.06
C VAL A 100 -2.01 -3.72 16.55
N ARG A 101 -3.26 -3.93 16.99
CA ARG A 101 -3.62 -4.06 18.40
C ARG A 101 -3.24 -5.45 18.91
N TYR A 102 -2.60 -5.50 20.06
CA TYR A 102 -2.34 -6.74 20.80
C TYR A 102 -2.13 -6.43 22.29
N ASP A 103 -2.80 -7.17 23.18
CA ASP A 103 -2.66 -7.06 24.64
C ASP A 103 -2.75 -5.60 25.16
N ASN A 104 -3.84 -4.92 24.81
CA ASN A 104 -4.13 -3.52 25.16
C ASN A 104 -3.08 -2.49 24.71
N ALA A 105 -2.16 -2.88 23.84
CA ALA A 105 -1.18 -2.01 23.22
C ALA A 105 -1.32 -2.04 21.69
N VAL A 106 -0.62 -1.12 21.03
CA VAL A 106 -0.51 -1.10 19.57
C VAL A 106 0.96 -1.25 19.18
N GLN A 107 1.22 -2.25 18.35
CA GLN A 107 2.52 -2.50 17.74
C GLN A 107 2.55 -1.89 16.34
N HIS A 108 3.68 -1.29 15.97
CA HIS A 108 3.85 -0.66 14.67
C HIS A 108 4.99 -1.31 13.90
N PHE A 109 4.69 -1.75 12.68
CA PHE A 109 5.63 -2.41 11.80
C PHE A 109 5.81 -1.56 10.55
N LYS A 110 7.05 -1.18 10.28
CA LYS A 110 7.41 -0.51 9.04
C LYS A 110 7.40 -1.54 7.90
N VAL A 111 6.66 -1.25 6.83
CA VAL A 111 6.70 -2.06 5.62
C VAL A 111 7.95 -1.69 4.84
N LEU A 112 8.82 -2.66 4.64
CA LEU A 112 10.05 -2.50 3.88
C LEU A 112 9.81 -2.83 2.42
N ARG A 113 10.57 -2.17 1.53
CA ARG A 113 10.55 -2.43 0.10
C ARG A 113 11.97 -2.76 -0.37
N ASP A 114 12.10 -3.85 -1.13
CA ASP A 114 13.27 -4.14 -1.92
C ASP A 114 13.21 -3.29 -3.19
N THR A 115 13.99 -2.22 -3.25
CA THR A 115 13.93 -1.26 -4.36
C THR A 115 14.43 -1.85 -5.69
N LYS A 116 15.23 -2.93 -5.66
CA LYS A 116 15.71 -3.59 -6.88
C LYS A 116 14.65 -4.50 -7.49
N LEU A 117 13.90 -5.19 -6.63
CA LEU A 117 12.90 -6.18 -7.06
C LEU A 117 11.45 -5.66 -7.00
N GLY A 118 11.24 -4.47 -6.41
CA GLY A 118 9.90 -3.94 -6.17
C GLY A 118 9.12 -4.66 -5.08
N LEU A 119 9.70 -5.62 -4.35
CA LEU A 119 8.94 -6.47 -3.43
C LEU A 119 8.78 -5.86 -2.03
N TYR A 120 7.62 -6.09 -1.41
CA TYR A 120 7.31 -5.66 -0.05
C TYR A 120 7.53 -6.77 0.98
N TYR A 121 7.95 -6.41 2.20
CA TYR A 121 8.12 -7.37 3.29
C TYR A 121 8.08 -6.69 4.66
N LEU A 122 7.76 -7.49 5.68
CA LEU A 122 8.00 -7.15 7.10
C LEU A 122 9.25 -7.84 7.65
N TRP A 123 9.50 -9.07 7.18
CA TRP A 123 10.53 -9.97 7.68
C TRP A 123 11.20 -10.72 6.51
N ALA A 124 11.34 -12.04 6.57
CA ALA A 124 12.01 -12.81 5.52
C ALA A 124 11.20 -12.96 4.21
N LYS A 125 9.88 -13.11 4.31
CA LYS A 125 9.02 -13.36 3.14
C LYS A 125 8.69 -12.06 2.40
N LYS A 126 8.85 -12.07 1.08
CA LYS A 126 8.62 -10.94 0.17
C LYS A 126 7.39 -11.15 -0.71
N PHE A 127 6.72 -10.06 -1.08
CA PHE A 127 5.44 -10.05 -1.80
C PHE A 127 5.46 -9.01 -2.92
N ASN A 128 4.68 -9.22 -3.99
CA ASN A 128 4.65 -8.30 -5.14
C ASN A 128 3.88 -7.02 -4.80
N SER A 129 2.94 -7.09 -3.85
CA SER A 129 2.17 -5.93 -3.44
C SER A 129 1.91 -5.90 -1.94
N LEU A 130 1.57 -4.70 -1.47
CA LEU A 130 1.11 -4.49 -0.10
C LEU A 130 -0.14 -5.33 0.18
N ASN A 131 -1.00 -5.52 -0.81
CA ASN A 131 -2.21 -6.31 -0.70
C ASN A 131 -1.90 -7.79 -0.47
N GLU A 132 -0.98 -8.36 -1.25
CA GLU A 132 -0.50 -9.73 -1.03
C GLU A 132 0.12 -9.91 0.36
N LEU A 133 0.94 -8.93 0.80
CA LEU A 133 1.53 -8.93 2.14
C LEU A 133 0.45 -8.96 3.24
N ILE A 134 -0.55 -8.07 3.15
CA ILE A 134 -1.63 -7.99 4.13
C ILE A 134 -2.48 -9.26 4.12
N ASN A 135 -2.85 -9.76 2.95
CA ASN A 135 -3.62 -11.00 2.84
C ASN A 135 -2.87 -12.19 3.44
N TYR A 136 -1.57 -12.30 3.18
CA TYR A 136 -0.75 -13.35 3.77
C TYR A 136 -0.76 -13.29 5.30
N HIS A 137 -0.51 -12.12 5.89
CA HIS A 137 -0.46 -11.99 7.35
C HIS A 137 -1.83 -12.09 8.02
N ARG A 138 -2.93 -11.71 7.34
CA ARG A 138 -4.29 -11.96 7.85
C ARG A 138 -4.57 -13.45 8.02
N PHE A 139 -4.38 -14.22 6.96
CA PHE A 139 -4.76 -15.63 6.97
C PHE A 139 -3.73 -16.52 7.68
N TYR A 140 -2.46 -16.16 7.70
CA TYR A 140 -1.45 -17.01 8.34
C TYR A 140 -1.64 -17.09 9.87
N PHE A 141 -2.11 -16.01 10.51
CA PHE A 141 -2.35 -15.97 11.96
C PHE A 141 -3.76 -16.39 12.37
N GLU A 142 -4.73 -16.42 11.46
CA GLU A 142 -6.10 -16.91 11.76
C GLU A 142 -6.19 -18.44 11.77
N TYR A 143 -5.25 -19.14 11.13
CA TYR A 143 -5.31 -20.60 10.91
C TYR A 143 -4.12 -21.39 11.48
N ASN A 144 -3.25 -20.76 12.27
CA ASN A 144 -2.15 -21.42 13.02
C ASN A 144 -2.08 -20.88 14.44
#